data_AF-A0A538A7F4-F1
#
_entry.id   AF-A0A538A7F4-F1
#
_cell.length_a   1.000
_cell.length_b   1.000
_cell.length_c   1.000
_cell.angle_alpha   90.00
_cell.angle_beta   90.00
_cell.angle_gamma   90.00
#
_symmetry.space_group_name_H-M   'P 1'
#
loop_
_entity.id
_entity.type
_entity.pdbx_description
1 polymer ?
#
loop_
_entity_poly.entity_id
_entity_poly.type
_entity_poly.pdbx_seq_one_letter_code
_entity_poly.pdbx_strand_id
1 'polypeptide(L)'
;MNLLRALRIAFVSLVAALALAHTGAAQAAGGTYRLDGGTAYERSQVHAALAASSFNWNRVRAMITIHIRPGEMSHSTRGEIWLDADLLDSGRFGWATVQDEYAHQVDFFLLTPQMRAELQAALGATAWCYENASVIAHSDQGCERFTSMIPWAYWQSKDNAYRPTSKTDESASMAPAKFRVLVARLLGS
;
A
#
# COMPACT_ATOMS: atom_id res chain seq x y z
N MET A 1 39.61 -26.22 -19.18
CA MET A 1 38.83 -24.99 -18.95
C MET A 1 39.80 -23.92 -18.46
N ASN A 2 40.05 -22.84 -19.22
CA ASN A 2 41.09 -21.87 -18.89
C ASN A 2 40.80 -21.19 -17.54
N LEU A 3 41.80 -21.14 -16.66
CA LEU A 3 41.70 -20.56 -15.31
C LEU A 3 41.13 -19.13 -15.34
N LEU A 4 41.49 -18.35 -16.36
CA LEU A 4 40.97 -17.01 -16.64
C LEU A 4 39.48 -16.96 -17.03
N ARG A 5 38.95 -18.00 -17.69
CA ARG A 5 37.51 -18.11 -17.98
C ARG A 5 36.72 -18.52 -16.74
N ALA A 6 37.27 -19.42 -15.91
CA ALA A 6 36.65 -19.83 -14.65
C ALA A 6 36.57 -18.67 -13.65
N LEU A 7 37.63 -17.86 -13.51
CA LEU A 7 37.62 -16.65 -12.67
C LEU A 7 36.61 -15.60 -13.17
N ARG A 8 36.51 -15.39 -14.48
CA ARG A 8 35.54 -14.43 -15.05
C ARG A 8 34.10 -14.85 -14.82
N ILE A 9 33.79 -16.15 -14.96
CA ILE A 9 32.44 -16.67 -14.70
C ILE A 9 32.12 -16.56 -13.21
N ALA A 10 33.04 -16.94 -12.31
CA ALA A 10 32.84 -16.81 -10.87
C ALA A 10 32.64 -15.35 -10.43
N PHE A 11 33.39 -14.41 -11.03
CA PHE A 11 33.25 -12.98 -10.75
C PHE A 11 31.91 -12.41 -11.25
N VAL A 12 31.45 -12.80 -12.45
CA VAL A 12 30.15 -12.37 -12.99
C VAL A 12 28.99 -12.96 -12.16
N SER A 13 29.09 -14.22 -11.72
CA SER A 13 28.08 -14.84 -10.86
C SER A 13 28.03 -14.18 -9.47
N LEU A 14 29.18 -13.77 -8.92
CA LEU A 14 29.24 -13.07 -7.63
C LEU A 14 28.62 -11.67 -7.71
N VAL A 15 28.88 -10.92 -8.78
CA VAL A 15 28.28 -9.60 -9.02
C VAL A 15 26.77 -9.70 -9.26
N ALA A 16 26.31 -10.72 -10.00
CA ALA A 16 24.87 -10.96 -10.20
C ALA A 16 24.16 -11.36 -8.89
N ALA A 17 24.81 -12.16 -8.03
CA ALA A 17 24.27 -12.53 -6.72
C ALA A 17 24.23 -11.34 -5.74
N LEU A 18 25.20 -10.42 -5.81
CA LEU A 18 25.21 -9.17 -5.03
C LEU A 18 24.15 -8.17 -5.50
N ALA A 19 23.87 -8.11 -6.81
CA ALA A 19 22.81 -7.27 -7.38
C ALA A 19 21.39 -7.76 -7.00
N LEU A 20 21.20 -9.07 -6.79
CA LEU A 20 19.93 -9.64 -6.32
C LEU A 20 19.71 -9.50 -4.80
N ALA A 21 20.78 -9.32 -4.02
CA ALA A 21 20.69 -9.11 -2.57
C ALA A 21 20.44 -7.64 -2.18
N HIS A 22 20.62 -6.71 -3.11
CA HIS A 22 20.33 -5.29 -2.95
C HIS A 22 19.17 -4.87 -3.87
N THR A 23 17.99 -5.48 -3.70
CA THR A 23 16.76 -4.72 -3.96
C THR A 23 16.70 -3.62 -2.92
N GLY A 24 17.46 -2.55 -3.14
CA GLY A 24 17.33 -1.32 -2.38
C GLY A 24 15.86 -1.01 -2.36
N ALA A 25 15.31 -0.88 -1.15
CA ALA A 25 14.00 -0.29 -0.98
C ALA A 25 14.09 1.07 -1.65
N ALA A 26 13.59 1.17 -2.87
CA ALA A 26 13.15 2.45 -3.39
C ALA A 26 12.01 2.83 -2.43
N GLN A 27 12.38 3.55 -1.38
CA GLN A 27 11.45 4.17 -0.46
C GLN A 27 10.64 5.12 -1.34
N ALA A 28 9.44 4.71 -1.71
CA ALA A 28 8.60 5.57 -2.50
C ALA A 28 7.91 6.50 -1.51
N ALA A 29 8.70 7.46 -1.03
CA ALA A 29 8.21 8.62 -0.32
C ALA A 29 7.38 9.49 -1.29
N GLY A 30 6.42 10.23 -0.76
CA GLY A 30 5.63 11.17 -1.54
C GLY A 30 4.22 11.33 -1.03
N GLY A 31 3.36 11.78 -1.93
CA GLY A 31 2.00 12.20 -1.61
C GLY A 31 1.98 13.72 -1.41
N THR A 32 0.88 14.34 -1.81
CA THR A 32 0.63 15.76 -1.58
C THR A 32 -0.46 15.84 -0.52
N TYR A 33 -0.09 16.16 0.72
CA TYR A 33 -1.03 16.22 1.83
C TYR A 33 -0.70 17.31 2.83
N ARG A 34 -1.72 17.68 3.59
CA ARG A 34 -1.62 18.53 4.79
C ARG A 34 -2.15 17.77 5.99
N LEU A 35 -1.54 18.00 7.15
CA LEU A 35 -1.98 17.42 8.41
C LEU A 35 -2.78 18.47 9.19
N ASP A 36 -4.00 18.11 9.57
CA ASP A 36 -4.88 18.92 10.40
C ASP A 36 -5.08 18.23 11.76
N GLY A 37 -4.73 18.91 12.85
CA GLY A 37 -4.71 18.33 14.20
C GLY A 37 -3.50 17.42 14.48
N GLY A 38 -3.61 16.62 15.53
CA GLY A 38 -2.60 15.70 16.03
C GLY A 38 -1.34 16.32 16.65
N THR A 39 -0.66 15.55 17.49
CA THR A 39 0.62 15.92 18.09
C THR A 39 1.78 15.82 17.08
N ALA A 40 2.95 16.35 17.45
CA ALA A 40 4.16 16.20 16.63
C ALA A 40 4.52 14.71 16.42
N TYR A 41 4.28 13.86 17.43
CA TYR A 41 4.55 12.44 17.35
C TYR A 41 3.61 11.75 16.35
N GLU A 42 2.30 11.93 16.50
CA GLU A 42 1.30 11.36 15.58
C GLU A 42 1.53 11.78 14.12
N ARG A 43 1.80 13.08 13.89
CA ARG A 43 2.15 13.59 12.56
C ARG A 43 3.40 12.90 11.99
N SER A 44 4.41 12.69 12.84
CA SER A 44 5.61 11.96 12.42
C SER A 44 5.33 10.50 12.04
N GLN A 45 4.32 9.86 12.67
CA GLN A 45 3.91 8.51 12.29
C GLN A 45 3.26 8.48 10.92
N VAL A 46 2.43 9.48 10.56
CA VAL A 46 1.88 9.59 9.20
C VAL A 46 2.98 9.71 8.16
N HIS A 47 3.94 10.61 8.39
CA HIS A 47 5.09 10.77 7.48
C HIS A 47 5.91 9.49 7.36
N ALA A 48 6.22 8.83 8.50
CA ALA A 48 7.01 7.62 8.53
C ALA A 48 6.29 6.42 7.87
N ALA A 49 4.98 6.29 8.07
CA ALA A 49 4.17 5.25 7.46
C ALA A 49 4.20 5.35 5.93
N LEU A 50 3.97 6.54 5.37
CA LEU A 50 4.01 6.73 3.91
C LEU A 50 5.42 6.52 3.35
N ALA A 51 6.46 7.00 4.04
CA ALA A 51 7.86 6.82 3.63
C ALA A 51 8.34 5.35 3.71
N ALA A 52 7.73 4.53 4.56
CA ALA A 52 8.07 3.11 4.69
C ALA A 52 7.59 2.27 3.49
N SER A 53 6.59 2.76 2.75
CA SER A 53 6.06 2.09 1.57
C SER A 53 6.95 2.28 0.34
N SER A 54 6.99 1.25 -0.50
CA SER A 54 7.57 1.32 -1.85
C SER A 54 6.55 1.74 -2.93
N PHE A 55 5.31 2.09 -2.54
CA PHE A 55 4.30 2.63 -3.46
C PHE A 55 4.53 4.12 -3.72
N ASN A 56 4.53 4.56 -4.99
CA ASN A 56 4.72 5.97 -5.32
C ASN A 56 3.45 6.80 -5.05
N TRP A 57 3.34 7.34 -3.84
CA TRP A 57 2.22 8.19 -3.42
C TRP A 57 2.08 9.50 -4.23
N ASN A 58 3.13 9.98 -4.92
CA ASN A 58 3.04 11.16 -5.80
C ASN A 58 2.16 10.95 -7.04
N ARG A 59 1.70 9.71 -7.29
CA ARG A 59 0.68 9.42 -8.29
C ARG A 59 -0.63 10.13 -7.97
N VAL A 60 -0.98 10.26 -6.68
CA VAL A 60 -2.11 11.08 -6.24
C VAL A 60 -1.66 12.53 -6.18
N ARG A 61 -2.01 13.31 -7.21
CA ARG A 61 -1.61 14.72 -7.35
C ARG A 61 -2.50 15.70 -6.58
N ALA A 62 -3.66 15.25 -6.12
CA ALA A 62 -4.55 16.06 -5.31
C ALA A 62 -3.92 16.35 -3.95
N MET A 63 -4.18 17.53 -3.39
CA MET A 63 -3.87 17.82 -1.99
C MET A 63 -4.86 17.08 -1.11
N ILE A 64 -4.37 16.13 -0.32
CA ILE A 64 -5.17 15.36 0.63
C ILE A 64 -5.11 16.02 2.01
N THR A 65 -6.26 16.28 2.63
CA THR A 65 -6.29 16.69 4.04
C THR A 65 -6.32 15.43 4.91
N ILE A 66 -5.38 15.31 5.85
CA ILE A 66 -5.36 14.22 6.82
C ILE A 66 -5.69 14.82 8.19
N HIS A 67 -6.88 14.52 8.69
CA HIS A 67 -7.34 14.89 10.02
C HIS A 67 -6.89 13.86 11.03
N ILE A 68 -6.20 14.30 12.07
CA ILE A 68 -5.82 13.45 13.21
C ILE A 68 -6.67 13.88 14.41
N ARG A 69 -7.50 12.97 14.93
CA ARG A 69 -8.48 13.24 15.99
C ARG A 69 -8.56 12.08 16.98
N PRO A 70 -8.60 12.34 18.29
CA PRO A 70 -8.85 11.28 19.27
C PRO A 70 -10.25 10.69 19.14
N GLY A 71 -10.37 9.36 19.16
CA GLY A 71 -11.67 8.67 19.17
C GLY A 71 -12.43 8.71 17.84
N GLU A 72 -11.76 9.12 16.76
CA GLU A 72 -12.29 9.10 15.40
C GLU A 72 -12.02 7.73 14.78
N MET A 73 -12.98 7.17 14.04
CA MET A 73 -12.71 5.95 13.28
C MET A 73 -11.82 6.30 12.10
N SER A 74 -10.74 5.55 11.88
CA SER A 74 -9.92 5.77 10.68
C SER A 74 -10.75 5.44 9.44
N HIS A 75 -10.82 6.40 8.51
CA HIS A 75 -11.58 6.26 7.27
C HIS A 75 -11.16 7.32 6.25
N SER A 76 -11.59 7.10 5.01
CA SER A 76 -11.27 7.97 3.88
C SER A 76 -12.48 8.36 3.07
N THR A 77 -12.51 9.61 2.65
CA THR A 77 -13.37 10.08 1.55
C THR A 77 -12.52 10.75 0.48
N ARG A 78 -13.08 11.09 -0.67
CA ARG A 78 -12.31 11.71 -1.75
C ARG A 78 -11.68 13.04 -1.29
N GLY A 79 -10.35 13.07 -1.19
CA GLY A 79 -9.56 14.26 -0.83
C GLY A 79 -9.30 14.40 0.68
N GLU A 80 -9.92 13.58 1.52
CA GLU A 80 -9.89 13.73 2.97
C GLU A 80 -9.68 12.36 3.63
N ILE A 81 -8.84 12.32 4.65
CA ILE A 81 -8.54 11.14 5.46
C ILE A 81 -8.73 11.52 6.92
N TRP A 82 -9.38 10.67 7.70
CA TRP A 82 -9.45 10.78 9.15
C TRP A 82 -8.67 9.63 9.76
N LEU A 83 -7.83 9.94 10.75
CA LEU A 83 -7.02 8.97 11.47
C LEU A 83 -7.26 9.12 12.97
N ASP A 84 -7.42 7.98 13.62
CA ASP A 84 -7.47 7.91 15.08
C ASP A 84 -6.09 8.26 15.67
N ALA A 85 -6.06 9.24 16.57
CA ALA A 85 -4.83 9.62 17.26
C ALA A 85 -4.25 8.46 18.10
N ASP A 86 -5.12 7.67 18.76
CA ASP A 86 -4.68 6.55 19.60
C ASP A 86 -4.04 5.43 18.76
N LEU A 87 -4.51 5.25 17.52
CA LEU A 87 -3.89 4.35 16.56
C LEU A 87 -2.50 4.85 16.16
N LEU A 88 -2.33 6.15 15.93
CA LEU A 88 -1.01 6.72 15.63
C LEU A 88 -0.07 6.63 16.83
N ASP A 89 -0.58 6.71 18.06
CA ASP A 89 0.22 6.54 19.26
C ASP A 89 0.85 5.14 19.39
N SER A 90 0.23 4.12 18.78
CA SER A 90 0.78 2.77 18.67
C SER A 90 2.05 2.66 17.79
N GLY A 91 2.41 3.75 17.09
CA GLY A 91 3.60 3.82 16.25
C GLY A 91 3.50 2.91 15.02
N ARG A 92 4.51 2.06 14.81
CA ARG A 92 4.62 1.19 13.60
C ARG A 92 3.41 0.29 13.39
N PHE A 93 2.68 -0.07 14.44
CA PHE A 93 1.46 -0.87 14.31
C PHE A 93 0.40 -0.16 13.45
N GLY A 94 0.17 1.14 13.69
CA GLY A 94 -0.82 1.94 12.95
C GLY A 94 -0.41 2.33 11.52
N TRP A 95 0.83 2.08 11.10
CA TRP A 95 1.32 2.50 9.78
C TRP A 95 0.59 1.82 8.62
N ALA A 96 0.13 0.58 8.82
CA ALA A 96 -0.62 -0.14 7.79
C ALA A 96 -1.94 0.58 7.47
N THR A 97 -2.68 1.00 8.50
CA THR A 97 -3.93 1.77 8.35
C THR A 97 -3.67 3.12 7.69
N VAL A 98 -2.60 3.84 8.04
CA VAL A 98 -2.27 5.10 7.32
C VAL A 98 -2.10 4.87 5.83
N GLN A 99 -1.41 3.79 5.43
CA GLN A 99 -1.21 3.46 4.02
C GLN A 99 -2.51 2.97 3.35
N ASP A 100 -3.37 2.26 4.08
CA ASP A 100 -4.66 1.78 3.64
C ASP A 100 -5.62 2.93 3.32
N GLU A 101 -5.75 3.87 4.26
CA GLU A 101 -6.54 5.09 4.08
C GLU A 101 -6.04 5.94 2.90
N TYR A 102 -4.72 6.08 2.77
CA TYR A 102 -4.17 6.77 1.60
C TYR A 102 -4.40 5.99 0.30
N ALA A 103 -4.44 4.65 0.34
CA ALA A 103 -4.74 3.82 -0.83
C ALA A 103 -6.18 4.03 -1.34
N HIS A 104 -7.14 4.39 -0.48
CA HIS A 104 -8.46 4.84 -0.98
C HIS A 104 -8.36 6.09 -1.86
N GLN A 105 -7.39 6.98 -1.62
CA GLN A 105 -7.15 8.12 -2.52
C GLN A 105 -6.64 7.69 -3.90
N VAL A 106 -5.91 6.58 -4.00
CA VAL A 106 -5.55 5.97 -5.28
C VAL A 106 -6.80 5.49 -6.01
N ASP A 107 -7.71 4.81 -5.31
CA ASP A 107 -9.01 4.42 -5.87
C ASP A 107 -9.80 5.64 -6.34
N PHE A 108 -9.99 6.62 -5.48
CA PHE A 108 -10.75 7.81 -5.81
C PHE A 108 -10.17 8.52 -7.03
N PHE A 109 -8.89 8.86 -7.03
CA PHE A 109 -8.33 9.79 -8.02
C PHE A 109 -7.84 9.13 -9.30
N LEU A 110 -7.44 7.85 -9.27
CA LEU A 110 -6.73 7.23 -10.39
C LEU A 110 -7.47 6.07 -11.03
N LEU A 111 -8.28 5.31 -10.27
CA LEU A 111 -8.94 4.13 -10.81
C LEU A 111 -10.19 4.50 -11.61
N THR A 112 -10.21 4.09 -12.87
CA THR A 112 -11.42 4.15 -13.71
C THR A 112 -12.34 2.96 -13.42
N PRO A 113 -13.61 3.00 -13.84
CA PRO A 113 -14.50 1.86 -13.72
C PRO A 113 -13.93 0.57 -14.34
N GLN A 114 -13.21 0.68 -15.47
CA GLN A 114 -12.57 -0.46 -16.12
C GLN A 114 -11.44 -1.04 -15.25
N MET A 115 -10.60 -0.18 -14.66
CA MET A 115 -9.54 -0.62 -13.75
C MET A 115 -10.10 -1.28 -12.49
N ARG A 116 -11.19 -0.74 -11.93
CA ARG A 116 -11.90 -1.33 -10.78
C ARG A 116 -12.45 -2.71 -11.11
N ALA A 117 -13.06 -2.89 -12.29
CA ALA A 117 -13.55 -4.19 -12.73
C ALA A 117 -12.41 -5.22 -12.85
N GLU A 118 -11.25 -4.81 -13.40
CA GLU A 118 -10.07 -5.69 -13.49
C GLU A 118 -9.51 -6.05 -12.11
N LEU A 119 -9.42 -5.08 -11.19
CA LEU A 119 -8.98 -5.31 -9.81
C LEU A 119 -9.95 -6.22 -9.05
N GLN A 120 -11.25 -5.95 -9.14
CA GLN A 120 -12.30 -6.76 -8.50
C GLN A 120 -12.19 -8.23 -8.92
N ALA A 121 -12.09 -8.48 -10.23
CA ALA A 121 -11.94 -9.84 -10.76
C ALA A 121 -10.64 -10.50 -10.26
N ALA A 122 -9.54 -9.76 -10.24
CA ALA A 122 -8.24 -10.29 -9.85
C ALA A 122 -8.10 -10.53 -8.34
N LEU A 123 -8.82 -9.77 -7.51
CA LEU A 123 -8.82 -9.86 -6.05
C LEU A 123 -9.93 -10.78 -5.51
N GLY A 124 -10.81 -11.28 -6.37
CA GLY A 124 -11.92 -12.16 -5.99
C GLY A 124 -13.01 -11.46 -5.18
N ALA A 125 -13.18 -10.14 -5.39
CA ALA A 125 -14.23 -9.37 -4.70
C ALA A 125 -15.57 -9.48 -5.44
N THR A 126 -16.67 -9.28 -4.70
CA THR A 126 -18.03 -9.42 -5.24
C THR A 126 -18.52 -8.14 -5.89
N ALA A 127 -18.16 -6.99 -5.33
CA ALA A 127 -18.49 -5.68 -5.89
C ALA A 127 -17.52 -4.60 -5.41
N TRP A 128 -17.45 -3.49 -6.12
CA TRP A 128 -16.75 -2.31 -5.63
C TRP A 128 -17.60 -1.59 -4.57
N CYS A 129 -16.94 -0.86 -3.67
CA CYS A 129 -17.54 -0.34 -2.43
C CYS A 129 -18.74 0.60 -2.61
N TYR A 130 -18.91 1.20 -3.78
CA TYR A 130 -19.93 2.21 -4.06
C TYR A 130 -20.94 1.80 -5.13
N GLU A 131 -20.84 0.55 -5.63
CA GLU A 131 -21.62 0.09 -6.78
C GLU A 131 -22.89 -0.67 -6.39
N ASN A 132 -23.02 -1.13 -5.14
CA ASN A 132 -24.17 -1.90 -4.65
C ASN A 132 -24.89 -1.22 -3.49
N ALA A 133 -26.23 -1.16 -3.57
CA ALA A 133 -27.09 -0.76 -2.46
C ALA A 133 -27.29 -1.87 -1.40
N SER A 134 -26.86 -3.10 -1.69
CA SER A 134 -26.92 -4.23 -0.77
C SER A 134 -25.69 -4.26 0.13
N VAL A 135 -25.91 -4.47 1.43
CA VAL A 135 -24.84 -4.65 2.41
C VAL A 135 -24.13 -5.97 2.12
N ILE A 136 -22.99 -5.90 1.45
CA ILE A 136 -22.02 -7.01 1.35
C ILE A 136 -21.01 -6.91 2.49
N ALA A 137 -20.43 -8.03 2.90
CA ALA A 137 -19.40 -8.01 3.94
C ALA A 137 -18.23 -7.12 3.50
N HIS A 138 -17.61 -6.42 4.45
CA HIS A 138 -16.49 -5.51 4.18
C HIS A 138 -15.38 -6.19 3.36
N SER A 139 -15.01 -7.42 3.75
CA SER A 139 -14.04 -8.23 3.04
C SER A 139 -14.49 -8.73 1.67
N ASP A 140 -15.75 -8.59 1.29
CA ASP A 140 -16.23 -8.90 -0.06
C ASP A 140 -16.16 -7.66 -0.99
N GLN A 141 -15.81 -6.50 -0.45
CA GLN A 141 -15.70 -5.25 -1.19
C GLN A 141 -14.33 -5.13 -1.89
N GLY A 142 -14.37 -4.77 -3.16
CA GLY A 142 -13.18 -4.67 -4.00
C GLY A 142 -12.24 -3.54 -3.61
N CYS A 143 -12.78 -2.39 -3.15
CA CYS A 143 -11.92 -1.29 -2.71
C CYS A 143 -11.17 -1.69 -1.44
N GLU A 144 -11.82 -2.30 -0.46
CA GLU A 144 -11.18 -2.75 0.80
C GLU A 144 -10.11 -3.80 0.53
N ARG A 145 -10.38 -4.79 -0.33
CA ARG A 145 -9.33 -5.73 -0.76
C ARG A 145 -8.18 -5.03 -1.47
N PHE A 146 -8.46 -4.04 -2.31
CA PHE A 146 -7.43 -3.30 -3.03
C PHE A 146 -6.56 -2.47 -2.08
N THR A 147 -7.19 -1.72 -1.17
CA THR A 147 -6.50 -0.86 -0.22
C THR A 147 -5.76 -1.70 0.81
N SER A 148 -6.35 -2.78 1.37
CA SER A 148 -5.66 -3.72 2.25
C SER A 148 -4.45 -4.41 1.60
N MET A 149 -4.49 -4.65 0.29
CA MET A 149 -3.36 -5.20 -0.44
C MET A 149 -2.20 -4.22 -0.61
N ILE A 150 -2.43 -2.90 -0.65
CA ILE A 150 -1.37 -1.90 -0.88
C ILE A 150 -0.34 -1.88 0.28
N PRO A 151 -0.71 -1.74 1.57
CA PRO A 151 0.23 -1.76 2.67
C PRO A 151 1.05 -3.04 2.70
N TRP A 152 0.41 -4.20 2.52
CA TRP A 152 1.15 -5.47 2.52
C TRP A 152 2.06 -5.60 1.30
N ALA A 153 1.57 -5.29 0.10
CA ALA A 153 2.35 -5.50 -1.11
C ALA A 153 3.52 -4.53 -1.26
N TYR A 154 3.45 -3.33 -0.70
CA TYR A 154 4.48 -2.31 -0.84
C TYR A 154 5.29 -2.06 0.44
N TRP A 155 4.92 -2.67 1.57
CA TRP A 155 5.69 -2.66 2.81
C TRP A 155 5.63 -4.03 3.53
N GLN A 156 6.34 -5.03 2.98
CA GLN A 156 6.38 -6.41 3.50
C GLN A 156 7.24 -6.55 4.79
N SER A 157 6.88 -5.82 5.84
CA SER A 157 7.53 -5.85 7.16
C SER A 157 6.83 -6.84 8.08
N LYS A 158 7.57 -7.41 9.05
CA LYS A 158 6.99 -8.20 10.15
C LYS A 158 6.10 -7.37 11.08
N ASP A 159 6.33 -6.05 11.12
CA ASP A 159 5.58 -5.12 11.97
C ASP A 159 4.34 -4.56 11.27
N ASN A 160 4.10 -4.94 10.00
CA ASN A 160 2.94 -4.51 9.26
C ASN A 160 1.70 -5.25 9.80
N ALA A 161 0.75 -4.51 10.38
CA ALA A 161 -0.49 -5.09 10.93
C ALA A 161 -1.34 -5.81 9.88
N TYR A 162 -1.17 -5.48 8.59
CA TYR A 162 -1.86 -6.13 7.46
C TYR A 162 -1.06 -7.33 6.93
N ARG A 163 0.01 -7.77 7.61
CA ARG A 163 0.70 -9.01 7.27
C ARG A 163 -0.30 -10.19 7.40
N PRO A 164 -0.59 -10.91 6.31
CA PRO A 164 -1.56 -11.99 6.37
C PRO A 164 -1.06 -13.12 7.26
N THR A 165 -1.96 -13.62 8.09
CA THR A 165 -1.82 -14.79 8.95
C THR A 165 -2.60 -15.98 8.41
N SER A 166 -3.58 -15.73 7.55
CA SER A 166 -4.40 -16.74 6.88
C SER A 166 -4.54 -16.44 5.38
N LYS A 167 -5.08 -17.40 4.62
CA LYS A 167 -5.40 -17.20 3.18
C LYS A 167 -6.68 -16.39 2.96
N THR A 168 -7.47 -16.16 4.01
CA THR A 168 -8.75 -15.45 3.94
C THR A 168 -8.65 -13.99 4.32
N ASP A 169 -7.48 -13.55 4.81
CA ASP A 169 -7.23 -12.14 5.12
C ASP A 169 -7.32 -11.31 3.82
N GLU A 170 -7.84 -10.09 3.88
CA GLU A 170 -8.00 -9.23 2.69
C GLU A 170 -6.67 -8.98 1.98
N SER A 171 -5.61 -8.76 2.76
CA SER A 171 -4.22 -8.61 2.29
C SER A 171 -3.58 -9.92 1.80
N ALA A 172 -4.31 -11.04 1.83
CA ALA A 172 -3.93 -12.31 1.22
C ALA A 172 -4.61 -12.58 -0.12
N SER A 173 -5.46 -11.66 -0.61
CA SER A 173 -6.24 -11.83 -1.85
C SER A 173 -5.38 -12.14 -3.09
N MET A 174 -4.13 -11.68 -3.10
CA MET A 174 -3.18 -11.98 -4.18
C MET A 174 -1.74 -12.04 -3.64
N ALA A 175 -0.85 -12.78 -4.32
CA ALA A 175 0.58 -12.69 -4.04
C ALA A 175 1.10 -11.25 -4.27
N PRO A 176 1.84 -10.64 -3.33
CA PRO A 176 2.35 -9.26 -3.43
C PRO A 176 2.99 -8.88 -4.76
N ALA A 177 3.87 -9.74 -5.29
CA ALA A 177 4.54 -9.47 -6.57
C ALA A 177 3.56 -9.38 -7.76
N LYS A 178 2.54 -10.25 -7.80
CA LYS A 178 1.51 -10.20 -8.84
C LYS A 178 0.64 -8.96 -8.71
N PHE A 179 0.31 -8.57 -7.49
CA PHE A 179 -0.45 -7.35 -7.22
C PHE A 179 0.30 -6.11 -7.66
N ARG A 180 1.61 -6.00 -7.34
CA ARG A 180 2.44 -4.87 -7.81
C ARG A 180 2.49 -4.77 -9.33
N VAL A 181 2.63 -5.89 -10.04
CA VAL A 181 2.59 -5.91 -11.52
C VAL A 181 1.24 -5.46 -12.06
N LEU A 182 0.14 -5.93 -11.46
CA LEU A 182 -1.21 -5.53 -11.84
C LEU A 182 -1.42 -4.02 -11.68
N VAL A 183 -1.09 -3.47 -10.50
CA VAL A 183 -1.23 -2.04 -10.20
C VAL A 183 -0.33 -1.20 -11.11
N ALA A 184 0.93 -1.60 -11.34
CA ALA A 184 1.83 -0.92 -12.26
C ALA A 184 1.24 -0.82 -13.68
N ARG A 185 0.72 -1.94 -14.20
CA ARG A 185 0.06 -1.99 -15.52
C ARG A 185 -1.14 -1.07 -15.59
N LEU A 186 -2.04 -1.12 -14.60
CA LEU A 186 -3.26 -0.30 -14.59
C LEU A 186 -2.95 1.20 -14.49
N LEU A 187 -1.96 1.58 -13.69
CA LEU A 187 -1.58 2.98 -13.51
C LEU A 187 -0.59 3.51 -14.57
N GLY A 188 -0.29 2.72 -15.61
CA GLY A 188 0.59 3.09 -16.72
C GLY A 188 2.05 3.28 -16.28
N SER A 189 2.66 2.23 -15.73
CA SER A 189 4.05 2.19 -15.23
C SER A 189 4.86 1.09 -15.87
#